data_AF-A0AA49JLQ7-F1
#
_entry.id   AF-A0AA49JLQ7-F1
#
_cell.length_a   1.000
_cell.length_b   1.000
_cell.length_c   1.000
_cell.angle_alpha   90.00
_cell.angle_beta   90.00
_cell.angle_gamma   90.00
#
_symmetry.space_group_name_H-M   'P 1'
#
loop_
_entity.id
_entity.type
_entity.pdbx_description
1 polymer ?
#
loop_
_entity_poly.entity_id
_entity_poly.type
_entity_poly.pdbx_seq_one_letter_code
_entity_poly.pdbx_strand_id
1 'polypeptide(L)'
;MQNQVNILKDFGLISGDPISLDSTPFKANTKFNNPKSFSKNKFSKDNQPKSDKDCKLGVHSASNDSSNKNYEFYWRYKNHIIIDSLSGLRLPIAEVTTTANIPDFDAAIPLLSETNNWFNLEGVNFIADKDYDVKKVYNFVRNTLHGHCFSPLSKRGSKKHNLTDDGHVVCDAGIPMIKDGKEYFDGFIKQKHRCKYYKSKDDSLCPCHHPKHFNGKKYRGCIKYTSISTDYRSSIDRNSIHLKSKYKLRTESER
;
A
#
# COMPACT_ATOMS: atom_id res chain seq x y z
N MET A 1 -18.40 -6.24 22.22
CA MET A 1 -18.61 -6.25 20.77
C MET A 1 -18.87 -7.66 20.24
N GLN A 2 -17.97 -8.63 20.45
CA GLN A 2 -18.11 -10.01 19.93
C GLN A 2 -19.49 -10.66 20.16
N ASN A 3 -20.03 -10.62 21.39
CA ASN A 3 -21.37 -11.17 21.66
C ASN A 3 -22.48 -10.52 20.81
N GLN A 4 -22.42 -9.21 20.58
CA GLN A 4 -23.40 -8.53 19.73
C GLN A 4 -23.25 -8.94 18.26
N VAL A 5 -22.01 -9.07 17.79
CA VAL A 5 -21.72 -9.51 16.42
C VAL A 5 -22.20 -10.95 16.19
N ASN A 6 -22.01 -11.85 17.15
CA ASN A 6 -22.50 -13.22 17.08
C ASN A 6 -24.04 -13.26 17.04
N ILE A 7 -24.70 -12.46 17.88
CA ILE A 7 -26.17 -12.32 17.82
C ILE A 7 -26.62 -11.85 16.44
N LEU A 8 -25.95 -10.85 15.86
CA LEU A 8 -26.27 -10.32 14.52
C LEU A 8 -25.98 -11.35 13.41
N LYS A 9 -24.97 -12.20 13.59
CA LYS A 9 -24.67 -13.33 12.71
C LYS A 9 -25.77 -14.39 12.78
N ASP A 10 -26.24 -14.73 13.98
CA ASP A 10 -27.32 -15.70 14.18
C ASP A 10 -28.64 -15.21 13.57
N PHE A 11 -28.88 -13.89 13.58
CA PHE A 11 -30.01 -13.26 12.87
C PHE A 11 -29.81 -13.13 11.35
N GLY A 12 -28.67 -13.52 10.81
CA GLY A 12 -28.36 -13.42 9.37
C GLY A 12 -28.17 -12.00 8.86
N LEU A 13 -27.93 -11.04 9.77
CA LEU A 13 -27.70 -9.63 9.43
C LEU A 13 -26.24 -9.34 9.06
N ILE A 14 -25.32 -10.20 9.51
CA ILE A 14 -23.90 -10.16 9.17
C ILE A 14 -23.51 -11.50 8.56
N SER A 15 -22.91 -11.44 7.38
CA SER A 15 -22.40 -12.60 6.64
C SER A 15 -20.89 -12.75 6.81
N GLY A 16 -20.14 -11.64 6.87
CA GLY A 16 -18.69 -11.66 6.83
C GLY A 16 -18.09 -11.83 5.45
N ASP A 17 -18.86 -11.71 4.37
CA ASP A 17 -18.35 -11.70 2.99
C ASP A 17 -19.21 -10.81 2.07
N PRO A 18 -18.68 -9.73 1.50
CA PRO A 18 -17.29 -9.25 1.58
C PRO A 18 -17.00 -8.42 2.84
N ILE A 19 -15.76 -8.41 3.31
CA ILE A 19 -15.31 -7.50 4.37
C ILE A 19 -14.54 -6.32 3.79
N SER A 20 -14.71 -5.15 4.41
CA SER A 20 -13.86 -3.99 4.17
C SER A 20 -13.09 -3.63 5.44
N LEU A 21 -11.82 -3.24 5.26
CA LEU A 21 -10.98 -2.74 6.34
C LEU A 21 -10.54 -1.32 6.03
N ASP A 22 -10.88 -0.41 6.94
CA ASP A 22 -10.50 0.99 6.88
C ASP A 22 -9.89 1.47 8.21
N SER A 23 -9.11 2.55 8.14
CA SER A 23 -8.50 3.18 9.32
C SER A 23 -8.83 4.66 9.40
N THR A 24 -9.39 5.08 10.52
CA THR A 24 -9.68 6.49 10.78
C THR A 24 -8.72 7.05 11.84
N PRO A 25 -7.98 8.14 11.55
CA PRO A 25 -7.16 8.80 12.54
C PRO A 25 -8.01 9.65 13.49
N PHE A 26 -7.69 9.66 14.79
CA PHE A 26 -8.30 10.58 15.75
C PHE A 26 -7.27 11.24 16.65
N LYS A 27 -7.50 12.52 16.98
CA LYS A 27 -6.55 13.37 17.72
C LYS A 27 -6.58 13.02 19.20
N ALA A 28 -5.40 12.85 19.80
CA ALA A 28 -5.28 12.69 21.25
C ALA A 28 -5.65 14.00 21.97
N ASN A 29 -6.27 13.90 23.14
CA ASN A 29 -6.64 15.06 23.94
C ASN A 29 -5.41 15.62 24.67
N THR A 30 -4.59 16.41 23.97
CA THR A 30 -3.34 16.96 24.50
C THR A 30 -3.23 18.46 24.25
N LYS A 31 -2.52 19.16 25.14
CA LYS A 31 -2.22 20.59 24.98
C LYS A 31 -1.49 20.90 23.66
N PHE A 32 -0.74 19.94 23.12
CA PHE A 32 0.04 20.12 21.90
C PHE A 32 -0.83 20.09 20.64
N ASN A 33 -1.96 19.38 20.66
CA ASN A 33 -2.92 19.39 19.56
C ASN A 33 -3.84 20.61 19.56
N ASN A 34 -3.84 21.42 20.62
CA ASN A 34 -4.62 22.65 20.68
C ASN A 34 -3.94 23.76 19.83
N PRO A 35 -4.60 24.27 18.77
CA PRO A 35 -4.07 25.36 17.95
C PRO A 35 -3.72 26.61 18.77
N LYS A 36 -4.47 26.87 19.85
CA LYS A 36 -4.30 28.05 20.74
C LYS A 36 -3.20 27.88 21.79
N SER A 37 -2.51 26.74 21.82
CA SER A 37 -1.38 26.56 22.74
C SER A 37 -0.18 27.41 22.28
N PHE A 38 0.59 28.00 23.20
CA PHE A 38 1.81 28.77 22.86
C PHE A 38 3.11 27.98 23.11
N SER A 39 3.01 26.67 23.36
CA SER A 39 4.17 25.82 23.61
C SER A 39 5.13 25.81 22.42
N LYS A 40 6.43 26.03 22.66
CA LYS A 40 7.51 25.85 21.66
C LYS A 40 7.70 24.34 21.39
N ASN A 41 8.03 23.96 20.15
CA ASN A 41 8.32 22.57 19.75
C ASN A 41 7.22 21.54 20.08
N LYS A 42 5.94 21.88 19.86
CA LYS A 42 4.79 20.99 20.16
C LYS A 42 4.80 19.65 19.41
N PHE A 43 5.44 19.63 18.24
CA PHE A 43 5.46 18.48 17.33
C PHE A 43 6.85 17.87 17.20
N SER A 44 7.70 18.01 18.23
CA SER A 44 8.94 17.24 18.31
C SER A 44 8.66 15.85 18.85
N LYS A 45 9.29 14.81 18.28
CA LYS A 45 9.20 13.43 18.78
C LYS A 45 9.74 13.31 20.22
N ASP A 46 10.70 14.15 20.59
CA ASP A 46 11.30 14.16 21.92
C ASP A 46 10.39 14.79 22.98
N ASN A 47 9.36 15.52 22.55
CA ASN A 47 8.44 16.24 23.41
C ASN A 47 7.11 15.48 23.55
N GLN A 48 7.17 14.27 24.11
CA GLN A 48 6.02 13.42 24.36
C GLN A 48 5.04 14.09 25.36
N PRO A 49 3.73 14.18 25.04
CA PRO A 49 2.72 14.68 25.95
C PRO A 49 2.73 13.95 27.31
N LYS A 50 2.78 14.70 28.41
CA LYS A 50 2.66 14.11 29.76
C LYS A 50 1.26 13.58 30.06
N SER A 51 0.23 14.19 29.45
CA SER A 51 -1.17 13.81 29.63
C SER A 51 -1.51 12.47 28.98
N ASP A 52 -0.75 12.08 27.95
CA ASP A 52 -0.96 10.85 27.19
C ASP A 52 0.40 10.36 26.67
N LYS A 53 0.98 9.38 27.38
CA LYS A 53 2.32 8.83 27.08
C LYS A 53 2.29 7.84 25.91
N ASP A 54 1.12 7.31 25.60
CA ASP A 54 0.94 6.25 24.60
C ASP A 54 0.72 6.84 23.21
N CYS A 55 0.15 8.05 23.12
CA CYS A 55 -0.07 8.70 21.84
C CYS A 55 1.27 8.95 21.11
N LYS A 56 1.27 8.84 19.78
CA LYS A 56 2.48 9.08 18.99
C LYS A 56 2.26 10.17 17.97
N LEU A 57 3.34 10.85 17.63
CA LEU A 57 3.33 11.90 16.62
C LEU A 57 3.08 11.27 15.24
N GLY A 58 2.02 11.72 14.58
CA GLY A 58 1.66 11.36 13.23
C GLY A 58 1.61 12.56 12.31
N VAL A 59 1.62 12.28 11.01
CA VAL A 59 1.49 13.28 9.94
C VAL A 59 0.22 13.02 9.15
N HIS A 60 -0.58 14.05 8.92
CA HIS A 60 -1.71 14.01 8.01
C HIS A 60 -1.50 15.04 6.91
N SER A 61 -1.79 14.67 5.67
CA SER A 61 -1.94 15.66 4.60
C SER A 61 -3.31 16.32 4.77
N ALA A 62 -3.33 17.62 5.05
CA ALA A 62 -4.55 18.40 5.28
C ALA A 62 -5.40 18.61 4.01
N SER A 63 -4.86 18.25 2.83
CA SER A 63 -5.59 18.26 1.57
C SER A 63 -5.47 16.91 0.87
N ASN A 64 -6.59 16.47 0.28
CA ASN A 64 -6.65 15.34 -0.64
C ASN A 64 -6.14 15.71 -2.05
N ASP A 65 -5.84 16.99 -2.32
CA ASP A 65 -5.29 17.43 -3.59
C ASP A 65 -3.85 16.95 -3.78
N SER A 66 -3.60 16.36 -4.95
CA SER A 66 -2.26 15.88 -5.33
C SER A 66 -1.24 17.00 -5.56
N SER A 67 -1.71 18.25 -5.76
CA SER A 67 -0.90 19.42 -6.10
C SER A 67 -0.36 20.16 -4.86
N ASN A 68 -1.18 20.34 -3.82
CA ASN A 68 -0.83 21.13 -2.62
C ASN A 68 -0.87 20.26 -1.36
N LYS A 69 0.23 19.57 -1.08
CA LYS A 69 0.37 18.76 0.14
C LYS A 69 0.77 19.63 1.32
N ASN A 70 -0.23 20.20 1.99
CA ASN A 70 -0.05 20.76 3.32
C ASN A 70 0.03 19.61 4.32
N TYR A 71 1.13 19.50 5.06
CA TYR A 71 1.31 18.47 6.09
C TYR A 71 1.06 19.07 7.46
N GLU A 72 0.13 18.48 8.19
CA GLU A 72 -0.16 18.83 9.57
C GLU A 72 0.30 17.70 10.49
N PHE A 73 1.01 18.09 11.54
CA PHE A 73 1.50 17.18 12.56
C PHE A 73 0.52 17.15 13.73
N TYR A 74 0.22 15.96 14.23
CA TYR A 74 -0.66 15.78 15.37
C TYR A 74 -0.22 14.58 16.22
N TRP A 75 -0.44 14.68 17.53
CA TRP A 75 -0.39 13.52 18.43
C TRP A 75 -1.70 12.75 18.28
N ARG A 76 -1.65 11.51 17.81
CA ARG A 76 -2.88 10.80 17.43
C ARG A 76 -2.80 9.30 17.65
N TYR A 77 -3.97 8.69 17.49
CA TYR A 77 -4.17 7.26 17.34
C TYR A 77 -4.84 6.99 16.00
N LYS A 78 -4.90 5.71 15.63
CA LYS A 78 -5.65 5.23 14.48
C LYS A 78 -6.57 4.10 14.95
N ASN A 79 -7.85 4.21 14.65
CA ASN A 79 -8.76 3.09 14.84
C ASN A 79 -8.90 2.35 13.51
N HIS A 80 -8.67 1.05 13.53
CA HIS A 80 -8.84 0.16 12.39
C HIS A 80 -10.09 -0.66 12.60
N ILE A 81 -11.01 -0.66 11.64
CA ILE A 81 -12.31 -1.32 11.77
C ILE A 81 -12.50 -2.28 10.60
N ILE A 82 -12.91 -3.51 10.92
CA ILE A 82 -13.43 -4.48 9.94
C ILE A 82 -14.94 -4.32 9.90
N ILE A 83 -15.47 -4.13 8.69
CA ILE A 83 -16.89 -3.89 8.44
C ILE A 83 -17.39 -4.94 7.45
N ASP A 84 -18.55 -5.52 7.73
CA ASP A 84 -19.27 -6.30 6.72
C ASP A 84 -19.79 -5.35 5.64
N SER A 85 -19.34 -5.57 4.41
CA SER A 85 -19.65 -4.74 3.24
C SER A 85 -20.73 -5.36 2.35
N LEU A 86 -21.55 -6.24 2.92
CA LEU A 86 -22.77 -6.71 2.28
C LEU A 86 -23.71 -5.52 1.99
N SER A 87 -24.29 -5.50 0.79
CA SER A 87 -25.11 -4.38 0.32
C SER A 87 -26.37 -4.21 1.19
N GLY A 88 -26.46 -3.08 1.92
CA GLY A 88 -27.65 -2.65 2.65
C GLY A 88 -27.52 -2.65 4.17
N LEU A 89 -26.64 -3.47 4.76
CA LEU A 89 -26.37 -3.50 6.19
C LEU A 89 -24.85 -3.48 6.42
N ARG A 90 -24.36 -2.43 7.08
CA ARG A 90 -22.93 -2.27 7.38
C ARG A 90 -22.72 -2.27 8.87
N LEU A 91 -22.15 -3.36 9.35
CA LEU A 91 -21.98 -3.57 10.77
C LEU A 91 -20.49 -3.80 11.08
N PRO A 92 -19.94 -3.11 12.09
CA PRO A 92 -18.59 -3.36 12.53
C PRO A 92 -18.50 -4.76 13.13
N ILE A 93 -17.54 -5.55 12.65
CA ILE A 93 -17.25 -6.88 13.16
C ILE A 93 -16.21 -6.78 14.27
N ALA A 94 -15.12 -6.05 14.01
CA ALA A 94 -14.03 -5.90 14.94
C ALA A 94 -13.38 -4.53 14.77
N GLU A 95 -12.80 -4.01 15.85
CA GLU A 95 -11.99 -2.80 15.82
C GLU A 95 -10.74 -2.93 16.68
N VAL A 96 -9.68 -2.21 16.33
CA VAL A 96 -8.49 -2.07 17.15
C VAL A 96 -7.92 -0.66 17.03
N THR A 97 -7.59 -0.08 18.17
CA THR A 97 -6.89 1.20 18.22
C THR A 97 -5.39 0.99 18.33
N THR A 98 -4.64 1.61 17.42
CA THR A 98 -3.19 1.59 17.40
C THR A 98 -2.61 2.99 17.48
N THR A 99 -1.33 3.09 17.83
CA THR A 99 -0.60 4.36 17.86
C THR A 99 -0.30 4.85 16.45
N ALA A 100 -0.19 6.17 16.27
CA ALA A 100 -0.04 6.81 14.95
C ALA A 100 1.14 6.31 14.09
N ASN A 101 2.19 5.79 14.71
CA ASN A 101 3.42 5.34 14.06
C ASN A 101 3.32 3.93 13.49
N ILE A 102 2.32 3.14 13.90
CA ILE A 102 2.12 1.79 13.39
C ILE A 102 1.57 1.90 11.96
N PRO A 103 2.19 1.26 10.95
CA PRO A 103 1.64 1.21 9.61
C PRO A 103 0.31 0.44 9.59
N ASP A 104 -0.63 0.87 8.74
CA ASP A 104 -1.98 0.32 8.77
C ASP A 104 -2.01 -1.19 8.45
N PHE A 105 -1.14 -1.62 7.54
CA PHE A 105 -0.99 -3.04 7.21
C PHE A 105 -0.44 -3.90 8.35
N ASP A 106 0.35 -3.34 9.27
CA ASP A 106 0.87 -4.08 10.43
C ASP A 106 -0.22 -4.25 11.49
N ALA A 107 -1.18 -3.32 11.58
CA ALA A 107 -2.36 -3.44 12.42
C ALA A 107 -3.41 -4.42 11.83
N ALA A 108 -3.50 -4.51 10.50
CA ALA A 108 -4.50 -5.33 9.82
C ALA A 108 -4.32 -6.84 10.07
N ILE A 109 -3.08 -7.35 10.06
CA ILE A 109 -2.82 -8.80 10.17
C ILE A 109 -3.26 -9.35 11.54
N PRO A 110 -2.86 -8.77 12.69
CA PRO A 110 -3.35 -9.22 13.99
C PRO A 110 -4.87 -9.13 14.10
N LEU A 111 -5.47 -8.03 13.61
CA LEU A 111 -6.92 -7.84 13.65
C LEU A 111 -7.67 -8.90 12.87
N LEU A 112 -7.24 -9.20 11.64
CA LEU A 112 -7.82 -10.26 10.81
C LEU A 112 -7.63 -11.64 11.45
N SER A 113 -6.45 -11.91 12.01
CA SER A 113 -6.16 -13.18 12.67
C SER A 113 -7.03 -13.40 13.90
N GLU A 114 -7.18 -12.39 14.75
CA GLU A 114 -8.02 -12.47 15.95
C GLU A 114 -9.49 -12.62 15.57
N THR A 115 -9.95 -11.86 14.56
CA THR A 115 -11.33 -11.96 14.06
C THR A 115 -11.63 -13.33 13.48
N ASN A 116 -10.69 -13.92 12.75
CA ASN A 116 -10.85 -15.26 12.18
C ASN A 116 -11.05 -16.34 13.26
N ASN A 117 -10.43 -16.20 14.44
CA ASN A 117 -10.52 -17.18 15.50
C ASN A 117 -11.94 -17.35 16.08
N TRP A 118 -12.74 -16.28 16.12
CA TRP A 118 -14.09 -16.33 16.70
C TRP A 118 -15.21 -16.13 15.68
N PHE A 119 -14.97 -15.44 14.56
CA PHE A 119 -15.99 -15.13 13.56
C PHE A 119 -15.94 -16.04 12.32
N ASN A 120 -14.82 -16.74 12.10
CA ASN A 120 -14.47 -17.49 10.88
C ASN A 120 -14.54 -16.65 9.59
N LEU A 121 -13.39 -16.25 9.07
CA LEU A 121 -13.23 -15.44 7.86
C LEU A 121 -12.66 -16.27 6.68
N GLU A 122 -12.83 -17.58 6.70
CA GLU A 122 -12.38 -18.45 5.62
C GLU A 122 -13.12 -18.15 4.30
N GLY A 123 -12.39 -18.07 3.19
CA GLY A 123 -12.90 -17.79 1.85
C GLY A 123 -13.27 -16.33 1.58
N VAL A 124 -12.95 -15.40 2.50
CA VAL A 124 -13.46 -14.02 2.44
C VAL A 124 -12.96 -13.20 1.24
N ASN A 125 -13.84 -12.37 0.67
CA ASN A 125 -13.44 -11.28 -0.21
C ASN A 125 -13.01 -10.07 0.62
N PHE A 126 -11.70 -9.87 0.76
CA PHE A 126 -11.09 -8.77 1.50
C PHE A 126 -10.97 -7.53 0.63
N ILE A 127 -11.62 -6.45 1.03
CA ILE A 127 -11.58 -5.14 0.38
C ILE A 127 -10.81 -4.19 1.30
N ALA A 128 -9.85 -3.46 0.74
CA ALA A 128 -9.11 -2.48 1.52
C ALA A 128 -8.52 -1.39 0.65
N ASP A 129 -8.15 -0.30 1.30
CA ASP A 129 -7.57 0.86 0.66
C ASP A 129 -6.16 0.61 0.08
N LYS A 130 -5.66 1.54 -0.74
CA LYS A 130 -4.31 1.43 -1.36
C LYS A 130 -3.18 1.30 -0.33
N ASP A 131 -3.40 1.73 0.91
CA ASP A 131 -2.41 1.74 1.98
C ASP A 131 -2.17 0.33 2.55
N TYR A 132 -3.11 -0.59 2.29
CA TYR A 132 -3.00 -2.02 2.59
C TYR A 132 -2.40 -2.84 1.43
N ASP A 133 -1.96 -2.19 0.34
CA ASP A 133 -1.37 -2.84 -0.84
C ASP A 133 0.06 -3.34 -0.59
N VAL A 134 0.21 -4.30 0.32
CA VAL A 134 1.49 -4.91 0.71
C VAL A 134 1.45 -6.43 0.60
N LYS A 135 2.57 -7.04 0.22
CA LYS A 135 2.66 -8.50 -0.01
C LYS A 135 2.22 -9.33 1.20
N LYS A 136 2.56 -8.88 2.41
CA LYS A 136 2.25 -9.60 3.67
C LYS A 136 0.74 -9.78 3.87
N VAL A 137 -0.05 -8.73 3.66
CA VAL A 137 -1.52 -8.77 3.79
C VAL A 137 -2.13 -9.73 2.76
N TYR A 138 -1.69 -9.63 1.50
CA TYR A 138 -2.18 -10.50 0.43
C TYR A 138 -1.86 -11.97 0.70
N ASN A 139 -0.64 -12.27 1.15
CA ASN A 139 -0.24 -13.63 1.49
C ASN A 139 -1.02 -14.16 2.70
N PHE A 140 -1.30 -13.32 3.70
CA PHE A 140 -2.12 -13.71 4.85
C PHE A 140 -3.55 -14.07 4.42
N VAL A 141 -4.21 -13.19 3.67
CA VAL A 141 -5.58 -13.45 3.17
C VAL A 141 -5.60 -14.70 2.29
N ARG A 142 -4.62 -14.88 1.41
CA ARG A 142 -4.58 -16.03 0.49
C ARG A 142 -4.26 -17.35 1.18
N ASN A 143 -3.27 -17.37 2.07
CA ASN A 143 -2.73 -18.60 2.63
C ASN A 143 -3.40 -19.01 3.94
N THR A 144 -3.85 -18.04 4.74
CA THR A 144 -4.47 -18.29 6.05
C THR A 144 -5.98 -18.22 5.98
N LEU A 145 -6.53 -17.21 5.30
CA LEU A 145 -7.98 -17.07 5.16
C LEU A 145 -8.53 -17.74 3.90
N HIS A 146 -7.68 -18.28 3.01
CA HIS A 146 -8.09 -18.84 1.72
C HIS A 146 -8.98 -17.91 0.87
N GLY A 147 -8.84 -16.60 1.07
CA GLY A 147 -9.68 -15.56 0.46
C GLY A 147 -9.05 -14.87 -0.75
N HIS A 148 -9.72 -13.80 -1.17
CA HIS A 148 -9.33 -12.96 -2.31
C HIS A 148 -9.20 -11.50 -1.91
N CYS A 149 -8.16 -10.81 -2.39
CA CYS A 149 -7.94 -9.39 -2.10
C CYS A 149 -8.40 -8.49 -3.25
N PHE A 150 -9.13 -7.43 -2.90
CA PHE A 150 -9.64 -6.40 -3.79
C PHE A 150 -9.13 -5.03 -3.33
N SER A 151 -7.87 -4.72 -3.63
CA SER A 151 -7.25 -3.43 -3.32
C SER A 151 -6.54 -2.82 -4.54
N PRO A 152 -6.59 -1.48 -4.71
CA PRO A 152 -5.91 -0.80 -5.80
C PRO A 152 -4.39 -0.86 -5.63
N LEU A 153 -3.67 -0.76 -6.75
CA LEU A 153 -2.21 -0.78 -6.73
C LEU A 153 -1.65 0.54 -6.18
N SER A 154 -0.82 0.45 -5.14
CA SER A 154 -0.05 1.58 -4.63
C SER A 154 1.10 1.90 -5.57
N LYS A 155 1.14 3.16 -6.03
CA LYS A 155 2.25 3.72 -6.83
C LYS A 155 3.38 4.28 -5.95
N ARG A 156 3.29 4.14 -4.62
CA ARG A 156 4.30 4.67 -3.68
C ARG A 156 5.64 3.97 -3.96
N GLY A 157 6.68 4.75 -4.21
CA GLY A 157 8.04 4.24 -4.45
C GLY A 157 8.26 3.52 -5.80
N SER A 158 7.25 3.41 -6.66
CA SER A 158 7.41 2.77 -7.97
C SER A 158 8.14 3.70 -8.93
N LYS A 159 9.25 3.22 -9.52
CA LYS A 159 9.91 3.91 -10.65
C LYS A 159 9.14 3.58 -11.92
N LYS A 160 8.58 4.60 -12.57
CA LYS A 160 7.94 4.43 -13.87
C LYS A 160 9.03 4.23 -14.93
N HIS A 161 8.97 3.12 -15.64
CA HIS A 161 9.80 2.90 -16.82
C HIS A 161 8.98 3.20 -18.05
N ASN A 162 9.58 3.90 -19.01
CA ASN A 162 9.00 4.01 -20.34
C ASN A 162 9.16 2.65 -21.03
N LEU A 163 8.06 2.18 -21.61
CA LEU A 163 7.97 0.91 -22.33
C LEU A 163 7.58 1.22 -23.78
N THR A 164 8.03 0.41 -24.73
CA THR A 164 7.46 0.35 -26.08
C THR A 164 6.08 -0.31 -26.05
N ASP A 165 5.33 -0.23 -27.14
CA ASP A 165 4.05 -0.93 -27.29
C ASP A 165 4.21 -2.46 -27.12
N ASP A 166 5.33 -3.00 -27.58
CA ASP A 166 5.73 -4.41 -27.38
C ASP A 166 6.23 -4.73 -25.95
N GLY A 167 6.22 -3.77 -25.03
CA GLY A 167 6.59 -3.97 -23.62
C GLY A 167 8.10 -3.97 -23.32
N HIS A 168 8.95 -3.46 -24.21
CA HIS A 168 10.39 -3.35 -23.96
C HIS A 168 10.74 -2.05 -23.22
N VAL A 169 11.62 -2.14 -22.22
CA VAL A 169 12.14 -0.96 -21.51
C VAL A 169 12.98 -0.11 -22.46
N VAL A 170 12.70 1.18 -22.52
CA VAL A 170 13.47 2.12 -23.35
C VAL A 170 14.50 2.90 -22.54
N CYS A 171 15.60 3.24 -23.20
CA CYS A 171 16.56 4.21 -22.69
C CYS A 171 15.99 5.64 -22.77
N ASP A 172 16.73 6.62 -22.26
CA ASP A 172 16.27 8.01 -22.25
C ASP A 172 16.25 8.64 -23.65
N ALA A 173 16.93 8.03 -24.63
CA ALA A 173 16.82 8.35 -26.05
C ALA A 173 15.65 7.62 -26.77
N GLY A 174 14.78 6.92 -26.05
CA GLY A 174 13.65 6.18 -26.64
C GLY A 174 14.01 4.86 -27.33
N ILE A 175 15.26 4.39 -27.23
CA ILE A 175 15.73 3.17 -27.88
C ILE A 175 15.43 1.95 -26.98
N PRO A 176 14.87 0.84 -27.51
CA PRO A 176 14.61 -0.37 -26.73
C PRO A 176 15.91 -1.00 -26.22
N MET A 177 15.91 -1.38 -24.95
CA MET A 177 17.04 -1.99 -24.26
C MET A 177 16.99 -3.53 -24.36
N ILE A 178 18.16 -4.17 -24.30
CA ILE A 178 18.32 -5.62 -24.35
C ILE A 178 18.30 -6.19 -22.93
N LYS A 179 17.61 -7.32 -22.72
CA LYS A 179 17.62 -8.08 -21.46
C LYS A 179 19.01 -8.70 -21.23
N ASP A 180 19.61 -8.43 -20.07
CA ASP A 180 21.00 -8.76 -19.76
C ASP A 180 21.12 -9.52 -18.43
N GLY A 181 20.57 -10.74 -18.40
CA GLY A 181 20.59 -11.59 -17.21
C GLY A 181 19.54 -11.23 -16.16
N LYS A 182 19.37 -12.14 -15.21
CA LYS A 182 18.40 -12.07 -14.11
C LYS A 182 19.11 -12.37 -12.80
N GLU A 183 18.78 -11.60 -11.77
CA GLU A 183 19.13 -11.92 -10.39
C GLU A 183 17.84 -12.39 -9.68
N TYR A 184 17.93 -13.51 -8.97
CA TYR A 184 16.81 -14.12 -8.26
C TYR A 184 16.88 -13.74 -6.79
N PHE A 185 15.78 -13.17 -6.28
CA PHE A 185 15.60 -12.84 -4.87
C PHE A 185 14.37 -13.57 -4.35
N ASP A 186 14.26 -13.67 -3.02
CA ASP A 186 13.06 -14.20 -2.40
C ASP A 186 11.85 -13.28 -2.69
N GLY A 187 10.89 -13.80 -3.46
CA GLY A 187 9.66 -13.11 -3.84
C GLY A 187 9.73 -12.11 -5.00
N PHE A 188 10.87 -11.93 -5.69
CA PHE A 188 10.91 -11.21 -6.97
C PHE A 188 12.19 -11.51 -7.78
N ILE A 189 12.11 -11.29 -9.08
CA ILE A 189 13.23 -11.40 -10.00
C ILE A 189 13.63 -10.01 -10.47
N LYS A 190 14.91 -9.67 -10.32
CA LYS A 190 15.46 -8.41 -10.84
C LYS A 190 16.01 -8.65 -12.24
N GLN A 191 15.31 -8.13 -13.23
CA GLN A 191 15.72 -8.17 -14.62
C GLN A 191 16.60 -6.95 -14.92
N LYS A 192 17.82 -7.20 -15.38
CA LYS A 192 18.73 -6.16 -15.85
C LYS A 192 18.50 -5.92 -17.34
N HIS A 193 18.54 -4.65 -17.75
CA HIS A 193 18.44 -4.19 -19.13
C HIS A 193 19.67 -3.34 -19.47
N ARG A 194 20.31 -3.62 -20.61
CA ARG A 194 21.46 -2.86 -21.13
C ARG A 194 21.11 -2.16 -22.43
N CYS A 195 21.80 -1.05 -22.70
CA CYS A 195 21.74 -0.37 -23.99
C CYS A 195 22.05 -1.34 -25.14
N LYS A 196 21.34 -1.23 -26.27
CA LYS A 196 21.59 -2.04 -27.48
C LYS A 196 23.04 -1.90 -27.98
N TYR A 197 23.59 -0.70 -27.90
CA TYR A 197 24.93 -0.36 -28.37
C TYR A 197 26.02 -0.54 -27.31
N TYR A 198 25.80 -1.34 -26.27
CA TYR A 198 26.75 -1.46 -25.16
C TYR A 198 28.13 -2.01 -25.54
N LYS A 199 28.24 -2.69 -26.68
CA LYS A 199 29.51 -3.19 -27.25
C LYS A 199 30.05 -2.31 -28.38
N SER A 200 29.27 -1.34 -28.87
CA SER A 200 29.73 -0.47 -29.95
C SER A 200 30.74 0.55 -29.43
N LYS A 201 31.72 0.88 -30.28
CA LYS A 201 32.68 1.97 -30.05
C LYS A 201 32.31 3.24 -30.82
N ASP A 202 31.25 3.17 -31.62
CA ASP A 202 30.76 4.31 -32.38
C ASP A 202 29.90 5.19 -31.47
N ASP A 203 30.48 6.33 -31.12
CA ASP A 203 29.93 7.30 -30.18
C ASP A 203 28.77 8.11 -30.79
N SER A 204 28.57 8.07 -32.13
CA SER A 204 27.44 8.70 -32.82
C SER A 204 26.11 7.98 -32.62
N LEU A 205 26.14 6.73 -32.14
CA LEU A 205 24.96 5.86 -32.00
C LEU A 205 24.11 6.17 -30.74
N CYS A 206 24.57 7.06 -29.86
CA CYS A 206 23.84 7.44 -28.64
C CYS A 206 23.33 8.88 -28.72
N PRO A 207 22.07 9.11 -29.14
CA PRO A 207 21.52 10.46 -29.31
C PRO A 207 21.48 11.27 -28.00
N CYS A 208 21.36 10.58 -26.86
CA CYS A 208 21.24 11.23 -25.55
C CYS A 208 22.57 11.55 -24.86
N HIS A 209 23.71 11.37 -25.53
CA HIS A 209 25.05 11.68 -24.99
C HIS A 209 25.29 11.19 -23.54
N HIS A 210 24.76 10.01 -23.21
CA HIS A 210 24.69 9.57 -21.82
C HIS A 210 26.10 9.30 -21.24
N PRO A 211 26.48 9.80 -20.05
CA PRO A 211 27.86 9.71 -19.53
C PRO A 211 28.45 8.29 -19.45
N LYS A 212 27.61 7.29 -19.16
CA LYS A 212 28.02 5.87 -19.16
C LYS A 212 28.34 5.30 -20.55
N HIS A 213 27.97 5.96 -21.63
CA HIS A 213 28.35 5.57 -22.99
C HIS A 213 29.78 6.05 -23.33
N PHE A 214 30.12 7.27 -22.94
CA PHE A 214 31.42 7.92 -23.23
C PHE A 214 32.47 7.67 -22.15
N ASN A 215 32.42 6.52 -21.46
CA ASN A 215 33.28 6.22 -20.31
C ASN A 215 34.53 5.40 -20.63
N GLY A 216 34.82 5.17 -21.92
CA GLY A 216 35.99 4.40 -22.37
C GLY A 216 35.98 2.91 -22.03
N LYS A 217 34.96 2.39 -21.33
CA LYS A 217 34.92 0.97 -20.90
C LYS A 217 34.60 0.03 -22.07
N LYS A 218 34.91 -1.26 -21.91
CA LYS A 218 34.56 -2.32 -22.87
C LYS A 218 33.04 -2.49 -23.03
N TYR A 219 32.29 -2.31 -21.94
CA TYR A 219 30.83 -2.33 -21.93
C TYR A 219 30.31 -0.95 -21.54
N ARG A 220 29.67 -0.29 -22.50
CA ARG A 220 29.24 1.12 -22.47
C ARG A 220 27.72 1.24 -22.38
N GLY A 221 27.24 2.43 -22.08
CA GLY A 221 25.82 2.78 -22.19
C GLY A 221 25.02 2.66 -20.89
N CYS A 222 23.73 2.97 -20.99
CA CYS A 222 22.81 2.98 -19.86
C CYS A 222 22.41 1.57 -19.42
N ILE A 223 22.10 1.45 -18.13
CA ILE A 223 21.62 0.22 -17.49
C ILE A 223 20.36 0.59 -16.73
N LYS A 224 19.29 -0.18 -16.93
CA LYS A 224 18.05 -0.08 -16.17
C LYS A 224 17.74 -1.43 -15.53
N TYR A 225 17.01 -1.41 -14.44
CA TYR A 225 16.57 -2.62 -13.75
C TYR A 225 15.06 -2.56 -13.61
N THR A 226 14.39 -3.69 -13.83
CA THR A 226 12.96 -3.85 -13.55
C THR A 226 12.77 -5.02 -12.60
N SER A 227 11.89 -4.86 -11.63
CA SER A 227 11.50 -5.95 -10.74
C SER A 227 10.27 -6.65 -11.31
N ILE A 228 10.39 -7.96 -11.51
CA ILE A 228 9.29 -8.84 -11.89
C ILE A 228 8.88 -9.57 -10.62
N SER A 229 7.70 -9.24 -10.10
CA SER A 229 7.13 -9.94 -8.95
C SER A 229 6.61 -11.31 -9.36
N THR A 230 6.72 -12.29 -8.46
CA THR A 230 6.16 -13.65 -8.62
C THR A 230 5.07 -13.95 -7.60
N ASP A 231 4.72 -12.97 -6.78
CA ASP A 231 3.77 -13.06 -5.68
C ASP A 231 2.30 -12.91 -6.14
N TYR A 232 1.38 -13.48 -5.36
CA TYR A 232 -0.07 -13.42 -5.58
C TYR A 232 -0.57 -11.98 -5.83
N ARG A 233 -0.03 -11.00 -5.10
CA ARG A 233 -0.36 -9.59 -5.31
C ARG A 233 -0.17 -9.13 -6.77
N SER A 234 0.81 -9.68 -7.48
CA SER A 234 1.12 -9.32 -8.87
C SER A 234 0.31 -10.10 -9.91
N SER A 235 -0.27 -11.24 -9.55
CA SER A 235 -1.13 -12.02 -10.45
C SER A 235 -2.55 -11.47 -10.56
N ILE A 236 -2.95 -10.57 -9.66
CA ILE A 236 -4.29 -9.97 -9.67
C ILE A 236 -4.41 -8.92 -10.78
N ASP A 237 -5.32 -9.18 -11.72
CA ASP A 237 -5.73 -8.20 -12.73
C ASP A 237 -6.61 -7.10 -12.11
N ARG A 238 -5.99 -5.94 -11.87
CA ARG A 238 -6.66 -4.75 -11.31
C ARG A 238 -7.45 -3.95 -12.34
N ASN A 239 -7.31 -4.25 -13.63
CA ASN A 239 -8.09 -3.59 -14.68
C ASN A 239 -9.44 -4.29 -14.93
N SER A 240 -9.56 -5.54 -14.49
CA SER A 240 -10.78 -6.35 -14.58
C SER A 240 -12.01 -5.61 -14.03
N ILE A 241 -13.11 -5.73 -14.77
CA ILE A 241 -14.43 -5.24 -14.37
C ILE A 241 -14.85 -5.88 -13.04
N HIS A 242 -14.50 -7.15 -12.84
CA HIS A 242 -14.82 -7.89 -11.62
C HIS A 242 -14.21 -7.22 -10.38
N LEU A 243 -12.90 -6.92 -10.41
CA LEU A 243 -12.23 -6.26 -9.28
C LEU A 243 -12.81 -4.87 -9.03
N LYS A 244 -13.05 -4.09 -10.07
CA LYS A 244 -13.66 -2.76 -9.95
C LYS A 244 -15.07 -2.83 -9.37
N SER A 245 -15.87 -3.82 -9.74
CA SER A 245 -17.23 -4.01 -9.23
C SER A 245 -17.23 -4.34 -7.73
N LYS A 246 -16.36 -5.26 -7.29
CA LYS A 246 -16.21 -5.61 -5.88
C LYS A 246 -15.62 -4.46 -5.07
N TYR A 247 -14.62 -3.75 -5.59
CA TYR A 247 -14.02 -2.61 -4.92
C TYR A 247 -15.01 -1.45 -4.67
N LYS A 248 -16.03 -1.26 -5.53
CA LYS A 248 -17.08 -0.25 -5.30
C LYS A 248 -17.89 -0.48 -4.02
N LEU A 249 -17.91 -1.70 -3.49
CA LEU A 249 -18.56 -1.99 -2.21
C LEU A 249 -17.84 -1.29 -1.03
N ARG A 250 -16.63 -0.75 -1.26
CA ARG A 250 -15.83 0.04 -0.30
C ARG A 250 -16.29 1.48 -0.11
N THR A 251 -16.99 2.10 -1.07
CA THR A 251 -17.42 3.52 -1.02
C THR A 251 -18.16 3.88 0.28
N GLU A 252 -18.60 2.84 0.94
CA GLU A 252 -19.49 2.79 2.06
C GLU A 252 -18.79 2.53 3.41
N SER A 253 -17.47 2.22 3.38
CA SER A 253 -16.54 2.24 4.52
C SER A 253 -15.66 3.48 4.56
N GLU A 254 -15.59 4.25 3.48
CA GLU A 254 -14.88 5.54 3.44
C GLU A 254 -15.68 6.57 4.25
N ARG A 255 -15.21 6.93 5.44
CA ARG A 255 -15.78 7.99 6.30
C ARG A 255 -14.97 9.28 6.23
#